data_AF-A0A7W8DKX8-F1
#
_entry.id   AF-A0A7W8DKX8-F1
#
_cell.length_a   1.000
_cell.length_b   1.000
_cell.length_c   1.000
_cell.angle_alpha   90.00
_cell.angle_beta   90.00
_cell.angle_gamma   90.00
#
_symmetry.space_group_name_H-M   'P 1'
#
loop_
_entity.id
_entity.type
_entity.pdbx_description
1 polymer ?
#
loop_
_entity_poly.entity_id
_entity_poly.type
_entity_poly.pdbx_seq_one_letter_code
_entity_poly.pdbx_strand_id
1 'polypeptide(L)' 'MLLHPTPEHWDVLEKIGWTGADVSDAHLAALAIEHHAELHTNDLDFSRCPGLHWRNPLAQ' A
#
# COMPACT_ATOMS: atom_id res chain seq x y z
N MET A 1 -7.20 -9.67 -13.74
CA MET A 1 -7.96 -8.43 -13.47
C MET A 1 -6.95 -7.37 -13.09
N LEU A 2 -7.04 -6.17 -13.64
CA LEU A 2 -6.15 -5.06 -13.28
C LEU A 2 -6.87 -4.17 -12.27
N LEU A 3 -6.21 -3.83 -11.16
CA LEU A 3 -6.73 -2.85 -10.22
C LEU A 3 -6.41 -1.45 -10.75
N HIS A 4 -7.40 -0.58 -10.68
CA HIS A 4 -7.26 0.82 -11.05
C HIS A 4 -7.38 1.68 -9.80
N PRO A 5 -6.64 2.80 -9.73
CA PRO A 5 -6.85 3.82 -8.71
C PRO A 5 -8.31 4.28 -8.67
N THR A 6 -8.82 4.50 -7.47
CA THR A 6 -10.11 5.18 -7.25
C THR A 6 -9.93 6.71 -7.37
N PRO A 7 -11.03 7.48 -7.48
CA PRO A 7 -10.94 8.95 -7.43
C PRO A 7 -10.26 9.49 -6.17
N GLU A 8 -10.34 8.76 -5.05
CA GLU A 8 -9.76 9.10 -3.75
C GLU A 8 -8.26 8.80 -3.65
N HIS A 9 -7.63 8.27 -4.70
CA HIS A 9 -6.26 7.77 -4.66
C HIS A 9 -5.22 8.80 -4.22
N TRP A 10 -5.39 10.05 -4.65
CA TRP A 10 -4.49 11.13 -4.24
C TRP A 10 -4.58 11.40 -2.74
N ASP A 11 -5.79 11.42 -2.18
CA ASP A 11 -6.01 11.66 -0.75
C ASP A 11 -5.44 10.51 0.10
N VAL A 12 -5.47 9.28 -0.42
CA VAL A 12 -4.85 8.11 0.23
C VAL A 12 -3.33 8.22 0.18
N LEU A 13 -2.74 8.54 -0.98
CA LEU A 13 -1.30 8.75 -1.13
C LEU A 13 -0.77 9.84 -0.21
N GLU A 14 -1.47 10.97 -0.12
CA GLU A 14 -1.08 12.08 0.75
C GLU A 14 -1.06 11.66 2.23
N LYS A 15 -1.99 10.81 2.66
CA LYS A 15 -2.04 10.26 4.03
C LYS A 15 -0.94 9.26 4.33
N ILE A 16 -0.46 8.51 3.33
CA ILE A 16 0.66 7.57 3.50
C ILE A 16 1.96 8.34 3.79
N GLY A 17 2.15 9.51 3.17
CA GLY A 17 3.24 10.43 3.49
C GLY A 17 4.64 9.94 3.10
N TRP A 18 4.73 8.93 2.24
CA TRP A 18 5.97 8.40 1.69
C TRP A 18 6.45 9.25 0.51
N THR A 19 7.77 9.39 0.33
CA THR A 19 8.34 10.32 -0.65
C THR A 19 9.55 9.73 -1.36
N GLY A 20 9.91 10.28 -2.53
CA GLY A 20 11.11 9.88 -3.26
C GLY A 20 11.04 8.45 -3.77
N ALA A 21 11.96 7.60 -3.30
CA ALA A 21 12.05 6.20 -3.73
C ALA A 21 10.81 5.38 -3.34
N ASP A 22 10.11 5.78 -2.27
CA ASP A 22 8.99 5.04 -1.70
C ASP A 22 7.67 5.26 -2.46
N VAL A 23 7.64 6.11 -3.50
CA VAL A 23 6.40 6.47 -4.21
C VAL A 23 5.76 5.27 -4.90
N SER A 24 6.56 4.34 -5.43
CA SER A 24 6.02 3.09 -6.00
C SER A 24 5.31 2.24 -4.94
N ASP A 25 5.87 2.20 -3.74
CA ASP A 25 5.36 1.35 -2.66
C ASP A 25 4.14 2.00 -2.01
N ALA A 26 4.13 3.34 -1.92
CA ALA A 26 2.97 4.12 -1.54
C ALA A 26 1.80 3.88 -2.50
N HIS A 27 2.07 3.79 -3.80
CA HIS A 27 1.05 3.48 -4.80
C HIS A 27 0.46 2.07 -4.60
N LEU A 28 1.29 1.06 -4.33
CA LEU A 28 0.82 -0.29 -4.02
C LEU A 28 -0.01 -0.33 -2.74
N ALA A 29 0.43 0.37 -1.69
CA ALA A 29 -0.30 0.47 -0.44
C ALA A 29 -1.65 1.17 -0.61
N ALA A 30 -1.70 2.26 -1.36
CA ALA A 30 -2.93 2.98 -1.66
C ALA A 30 -3.94 2.10 -2.41
N LEU A 31 -3.49 1.36 -3.44
CA LEU A 31 -4.34 0.40 -4.14
C LEU A 31 -4.89 -0.68 -3.20
N ALA A 32 -4.07 -1.23 -2.30
CA ALA A 32 -4.54 -2.23 -1.35
C ALA A 32 -5.58 -1.65 -0.37
N ILE A 33 -5.37 -0.44 0.14
CA ILE A 33 -6.28 0.25 1.05
C ILE A 33 -7.63 0.53 0.37
N GLU A 34 -7.61 1.10 -0.84
CA GLU A 34 -8.83 1.48 -1.58
C GLU A 34 -9.71 0.28 -1.94
N HIS A 35 -9.08 -0.85 -2.26
CA HIS A 35 -9.78 -2.08 -2.63
C HIS A 35 -10.01 -3.02 -1.45
N HIS A 36 -9.73 -2.58 -0.21
CA HIS A 36 -9.83 -3.38 1.01
C HIS A 36 -9.10 -4.74 0.91
N ALA A 37 -7.96 -4.76 0.22
CA ALA A 37 -7.16 -5.94 -0.04
C ALA A 37 -6.01 -6.09 0.98
N GLU A 38 -5.49 -7.31 1.10
CA GLU A 38 -4.28 -7.60 1.88
C GLU A 38 -3.06 -7.66 0.95
N LEU A 39 -2.04 -6.84 1.21
CA LEU A 39 -0.78 -6.86 0.47
C LEU A 39 0.14 -7.98 0.98
N HIS A 40 0.51 -8.92 0.10
CA HIS A 40 1.48 -9.97 0.44
C HIS A 40 2.86 -9.56 -0.06
N THR A 41 3.78 -9.31 0.86
CA THR A 41 5.13 -8.80 0.55
C THR A 41 6.13 -9.27 1.59
N ASN A 42 7.39 -9.49 1.19
CA ASN A 42 8.47 -9.76 2.15
C ASN A 42 9.15 -8.48 2.65
N ASP A 43 8.76 -7.32 2.13
CA ASP A 43 9.28 -6.02 2.53
C ASP A 43 8.58 -5.54 3.81
N LEU A 44 9.39 -5.31 4.85
CA LEU A 44 8.89 -4.92 6.16
C LEU A 44 8.57 -3.42 6.26
N ASP A 45 8.97 -2.60 5.30
CA ASP A 45 8.70 -1.15 5.34
C ASP A 45 7.20 -0.84 5.23
N PHE A 46 6.41 -1.76 4.65
CA PHE A 46 4.94 -1.70 4.65
C PHE A 46 4.31 -1.74 6.06
N SER A 47 5.04 -2.19 7.08
CA SER A 47 4.62 -2.07 8.49
C SER A 47 4.41 -0.62 8.95
N ARG A 48 5.03 0.34 8.27
CA ARG A 48 4.93 1.77 8.57
C ARG A 48 3.72 2.44 7.93
N CYS A 49 2.98 1.75 7.05
CA CYS A 49 1.83 2.31 6.34
C CYS A 49 0.54 2.18 7.18
N PRO A 50 -0.01 3.27 7.74
CA PRO A 50 -1.21 3.19 8.55
C PRO A 50 -2.43 2.76 7.72
N GLY A 51 -3.24 1.85 8.25
CA GLY A 51 -4.47 1.39 7.58
C GLY A 51 -4.25 0.33 6.49
N LEU A 52 -3.01 -0.02 6.17
CA LEU A 52 -2.70 -1.10 5.24
C LEU A 52 -2.81 -2.46 5.94
N HIS A 53 -3.62 -3.36 5.40
CA HIS A 53 -3.54 -4.78 5.71
C HIS A 53 -2.42 -5.40 4.88
N TRP A 54 -1.42 -5.98 5.55
CA TRP A 54 -0.32 -6.66 4.87
C TRP A 54 0.16 -7.85 5.66
N ARG A 55 0.80 -8.79 4.97
CA ARG A 55 1.48 -9.94 5.59
C ARG A 55 2.73 -10.33 4.82
N ASN A 56 3.70 -10.88 5.54
CA ASN A 56 4.86 -11.53 4.95
C ASN A 56 4.60 -13.04 4.77
N PRO A 57 4.41 -13.54 3.53
CA PRO A 57 4.13 -14.95 3.29
C PRO A 57 5.32 -15.87 3.60
N LEU A 58 6.52 -15.33 3.81
CA LEU A 58 7.73 -16.08 4.15
C LEU A 58 8.01 -16.11 5.67
N ALA A 59 7.30 -15.30 6.45
CA ALA A 59 7.38 -15.30 7.90
C ALA A 59 6.44 -16.39 8.45
N GLN A 60 6.91 -17.63 8.47
CA GLN A 60 6.26 -18.75 9.17
C GLN A 60 6.46 -18.65 10.68
#